data_AF-A0A915K1M2-F1
#
_entry.id   AF-A0A915K1M2-F1
#
_cell.length_a   1.000
_cell.length_b   1.000
_cell.length_c   1.000
_cell.angle_alpha   90.00
_cell.angle_beta   90.00
_cell.angle_gamma   90.00
#
_symmetry.space_group_name_H-M   'P 1'
#
loop_
_entity.id
_entity.type
_entity.pdbx_description
1 polymer ?
#
loop_
_entity_poly.entity_id
_entity_poly.type
_entity_poly.pdbx_seq_one_letter_code
_entity_poly.pdbx_strand_id
1 'polypeptide(L)'
;MTVPFMRAYAKLVVQTCHKRRAHAMGGMAANIPLKNDEKANKIALDLVRADKERELSDGHDGTWVAHPGLVPLATEVHKLIPDYTCSASHLIACPEGLRTAVGLRRVISVSLGYLEAWLRGTGCVPLFNLMEDAATAEISRAQIWQWLHHNAKLSDGRPVTLELVKEIVEEEKAKWLKEMPQSPSLDEAADLLLEMVSAPEMPDFLTLSAYDRIIQKGE
;
A
#
# COMPACT_ATOMS: atom_id res chain seq x y z
N MET A 1 8.31 2.85 8.09
CA MET A 1 8.02 2.03 9.30
C MET A 1 8.28 2.79 10.62
N THR A 2 7.87 4.06 10.75
CA THR A 2 8.31 4.92 11.88
C THR A 2 7.22 5.35 12.85
N VAL A 3 5.94 5.16 12.50
CA VAL A 3 4.82 5.42 13.41
C VAL A 3 4.87 4.48 14.62
N PRO A 4 4.37 4.89 15.80
CA PRO A 4 4.62 4.20 17.06
C PRO A 4 4.30 2.71 17.05
N PHE A 5 3.11 2.32 16.57
CA PHE A 5 2.69 0.93 16.58
C PHE A 5 3.48 0.05 15.61
N MET A 6 3.86 0.58 14.44
CA MET A 6 4.71 -0.13 13.49
C MET A 6 6.16 -0.27 13.98
N ARG A 7 6.66 0.70 14.76
CA ARG A 7 7.97 0.57 15.44
C ARG A 7 7.94 -0.53 16.50
N ALA A 8 6.88 -0.57 17.29
CA ALA A 8 6.68 -1.61 18.28
C ALA A 8 6.58 -2.99 17.64
N TYR A 9 5.81 -3.10 16.54
CA TYR A 9 5.70 -4.30 15.73
C TYR A 9 7.06 -4.78 15.21
N ALA A 10 7.81 -3.93 14.49
CA ALA A 10 9.08 -4.32 13.87
C ALA A 10 10.09 -4.86 14.91
N LYS A 11 10.26 -4.13 16.03
CA LYS A 11 11.18 -4.54 17.09
C LYS A 11 10.75 -5.82 17.80
N LEU A 12 9.44 -5.98 18.06
CA LEU A 12 8.92 -7.18 18.71
C LEU A 12 9.10 -8.43 17.83
N VAL A 13 8.95 -8.30 16.51
CA VAL A 13 9.23 -9.39 15.55
C VAL A 13 10.69 -9.82 15.66
N VAL A 14 11.64 -8.89 15.58
CA VAL A 14 13.08 -9.18 15.69
C VAL A 14 13.39 -9.92 17.00
N GLN A 15 12.99 -9.34 18.13
CA GLN A 15 13.25 -9.93 19.44
C GLN A 15 12.64 -11.33 19.60
N THR A 16 11.41 -11.53 19.11
CA THR A 16 10.72 -12.82 19.22
C THR A 16 11.40 -13.89 18.38
N CYS A 17 11.73 -13.58 17.13
CA CYS A 17 12.45 -14.48 16.22
C CYS A 17 13.83 -14.85 16.76
N HIS A 18 14.64 -13.87 17.16
CA HIS A 18 16.01 -14.09 17.62
C HIS A 18 16.06 -14.89 18.93
N LYS A 19 15.13 -14.65 19.86
CA LYS A 19 14.98 -15.48 21.09
C LYS A 19 14.72 -16.96 20.78
N ARG A 20 14.22 -17.27 19.59
CA ARG A 20 13.93 -18.63 19.10
C ARG A 20 14.88 -19.11 18.01
N ARG A 21 15.94 -18.35 17.70
CA ARG A 21 16.91 -18.65 16.62
C ARG A 21 16.25 -18.77 15.24
N ALA A 22 15.22 -17.97 15.01
CA ALA A 22 14.59 -17.79 13.70
C ALA A 22 14.99 -16.45 13.08
N HIS A 23 14.97 -16.37 11.75
CA HIS A 23 15.23 -15.11 11.03
C HIS A 23 14.03 -14.14 11.17
N ALA A 24 14.32 -12.85 11.31
CA ALA A 24 13.38 -11.75 11.28
C ALA A 24 13.57 -10.94 10.00
N MET A 25 12.63 -11.04 9.06
CA MET A 25 12.70 -10.32 7.79
C MET A 25 12.13 -8.90 7.90
N GLY A 26 12.81 -7.94 7.28
CA GLY A 26 12.36 -6.56 7.10
C GLY A 26 11.30 -6.41 6.01
N GLY A 27 10.94 -5.17 5.70
CA GLY A 27 9.86 -4.84 4.78
C GLY A 27 10.29 -4.72 3.31
N MET A 28 9.29 -4.46 2.47
CA MET A 28 9.43 -4.24 1.03
C MET A 28 9.95 -2.83 0.71
N ALA A 29 10.86 -2.71 -0.28
CA ALA A 29 11.10 -1.48 -1.03
C ALA A 29 10.61 -1.67 -2.47
N ALA A 30 9.51 -1.00 -2.81
CA ALA A 30 8.77 -1.21 -4.05
C ALA A 30 9.18 -0.26 -5.20
N ASN A 31 10.16 0.62 -4.99
CA ASN A 31 10.53 1.64 -5.96
C ASN A 31 11.02 1.05 -7.29
N ILE A 32 10.55 1.62 -8.39
CA ILE A 32 11.00 1.30 -9.75
C ILE A 32 11.92 2.43 -10.23
N PRO A 33 13.23 2.19 -10.45
CA PRO A 33 14.13 3.21 -10.98
C PRO A 33 13.70 3.73 -12.36
N LEU A 34 13.69 5.05 -12.53
CA LEU A 34 13.34 5.75 -13.75
C LEU A 34 14.53 5.82 -14.72
N LYS A 35 14.36 5.42 -15.97
CA LYS A 35 15.49 5.36 -16.94
C LYS A 35 16.17 6.71 -17.20
N ASN A 36 15.43 7.82 -17.13
CA ASN A 36 15.90 9.15 -17.55
C ASN A 36 15.70 10.25 -16.49
N ASP A 37 15.62 9.89 -15.20
CA ASP A 37 15.46 10.87 -14.12
C ASP A 37 16.38 10.55 -12.94
N GLU A 38 17.65 10.93 -13.07
CA GLU A 38 18.66 10.71 -12.03
C GLU A 38 18.32 11.38 -10.72
N LYS A 39 17.67 12.56 -10.77
CA LYS A 39 17.32 13.32 -9.56
C LYS A 39 16.23 12.61 -8.78
N ALA A 40 15.15 12.20 -9.45
CA ALA A 40 14.08 11.42 -8.81
C ALA A 40 14.60 10.08 -8.29
N ASN A 41 15.46 9.40 -9.07
CA ASN A 41 16.11 8.16 -8.62
C ASN A 41 16.94 8.38 -7.37
N LYS A 42 17.76 9.43 -7.32
CA LYS A 42 18.60 9.70 -6.15
C LYS A 42 17.74 9.89 -4.90
N ILE A 43 16.67 10.68 -5.00
CA ILE A 43 15.74 10.91 -3.87
C ILE A 43 15.11 9.59 -3.42
N ALA A 44 14.60 8.77 -4.36
CA ALA A 44 13.97 7.50 -4.04
C ALA A 44 14.97 6.51 -3.41
N LEU A 45 16.18 6.38 -3.98
CA LEU A 45 17.20 5.46 -3.49
C LEU A 45 17.75 5.88 -2.12
N ASP A 46 17.85 7.18 -1.84
CA ASP A 46 18.25 7.67 -0.52
C ASP A 46 17.19 7.33 0.54
N LEU A 47 15.90 7.41 0.20
CA LEU A 47 14.82 6.96 1.09
C LEU A 47 14.86 5.45 1.32
N VAL A 48 15.04 4.65 0.25
CA VAL A 48 15.19 3.20 0.36
C VAL A 48 16.37 2.85 1.27
N ARG A 49 17.54 3.48 1.07
CA ARG A 49 18.72 3.26 1.90
C ARG A 49 18.44 3.57 3.36
N ALA A 50 17.85 4.73 3.66
CA ALA A 50 17.54 5.11 5.04
C ALA A 50 16.57 4.13 5.72
N ASP A 51 15.61 3.57 4.98
CA ASP A 51 14.70 2.55 5.51
C ASP A 51 15.41 1.20 5.71
N LYS A 52 16.31 0.78 4.81
CA LYS A 52 17.07 -0.47 4.96
C LYS A 52 18.10 -0.38 6.09
N GLU A 53 18.79 0.75 6.24
CA GLU A 53 19.67 1.02 7.38
C GLU A 53 18.90 0.97 8.71
N ARG A 54 17.65 1.45 8.72
CA ARG A 54 16.78 1.36 9.89
C ARG A 54 16.43 -0.09 10.23
N GLU A 55 16.00 -0.87 9.24
CA GLU A 55 15.71 -2.29 9.44
C GLU A 55 16.94 -3.05 9.96
N LEU A 56 18.10 -2.76 9.37
CA LEU A 56 19.38 -3.33 9.77
C LEU A 56 19.74 -2.98 11.22
N SER A 57 19.60 -1.71 11.59
CA SER A 57 19.86 -1.23 12.96
C SER A 57 18.85 -1.73 13.99
N ASP A 58 17.65 -2.12 13.56
CA ASP A 58 16.67 -2.82 14.40
C ASP A 58 16.98 -4.32 14.55
N GLY A 59 17.91 -4.87 13.78
CA GLY A 59 18.31 -6.28 13.85
C GLY A 59 17.55 -7.21 12.90
N HIS A 60 16.93 -6.70 11.84
CA HIS A 60 16.40 -7.59 10.79
C HIS A 60 17.54 -8.33 10.06
N ASP A 61 17.31 -9.62 9.77
CA ASP A 61 18.31 -10.52 9.16
C ASP A 61 18.34 -10.42 7.61
N GLY A 62 17.35 -9.77 7.03
CA GLY A 62 17.24 -9.56 5.60
C GLY A 62 16.09 -8.61 5.28
N THR A 63 15.96 -8.23 4.01
CA THR A 63 14.97 -7.25 3.56
C THR A 63 14.45 -7.59 2.17
N TRP A 64 13.33 -6.98 1.75
CA TRP A 64 12.71 -7.22 0.45
C TRP A 64 12.85 -6.02 -0.49
N VAL A 65 13.01 -6.32 -1.78
CA VAL A 65 13.01 -5.37 -2.89
C VAL A 65 12.15 -5.89 -4.04
N ALA A 66 11.43 -5.00 -4.73
CA ALA A 66 10.57 -5.39 -5.86
C ALA A 66 11.25 -5.29 -7.23
N HIS A 67 12.46 -4.71 -7.31
CA HIS A 67 13.16 -4.46 -8.57
C HIS A 67 14.65 -4.82 -8.46
N PRO A 68 15.25 -5.50 -9.47
CA PRO A 68 16.66 -5.91 -9.44
C PRO A 68 17.65 -4.75 -9.20
N GLY A 69 17.32 -3.56 -9.70
CA GLY A 69 18.13 -2.35 -9.50
C GLY A 69 18.27 -1.89 -8.04
N LEU A 70 17.44 -2.41 -7.13
CA LEU A 70 17.54 -2.13 -5.69
C LEU A 70 18.35 -3.17 -4.92
N VAL A 71 18.68 -4.33 -5.53
CA VAL A 71 19.42 -5.41 -4.87
C VAL A 71 20.73 -4.93 -4.24
N PRO A 72 21.56 -4.08 -4.88
CA PRO A 72 22.79 -3.60 -4.27
C PRO A 72 22.60 -2.80 -2.96
N LEU A 73 21.39 -2.29 -2.69
CA LEU A 73 21.06 -1.58 -1.45
C LEU A 73 20.63 -2.50 -0.31
N ALA A 74 20.45 -3.80 -0.59
CA ALA A 74 19.86 -4.78 0.32
C ALA A 74 20.87 -5.87 0.78
N THR A 75 22.17 -5.63 0.64
CA THR A 75 23.22 -6.64 0.82
C THR A 75 23.92 -6.63 2.18
N GLU A 76 23.61 -5.69 3.07
CA GLU A 76 24.22 -5.60 4.39
C GLU A 76 23.41 -6.35 5.46
N VAL A 77 24.10 -7.05 6.36
CA VAL A 77 23.50 -7.80 7.47
C VAL A 77 24.23 -7.45 8.78
N HIS A 78 23.48 -7.18 9.85
CA HIS A 78 24.00 -6.81 11.16
C HIS A 78 23.35 -7.70 12.21
N LYS A 79 24.16 -8.32 13.07
CA LYS A 79 23.67 -9.16 14.17
C LYS A 79 23.54 -8.33 15.43
N LEU A 80 22.49 -7.51 15.50
CA LEU A 80 22.06 -6.88 16.74
C LEU A 80 20.86 -7.64 17.30
N ILE A 81 20.88 -7.98 18.59
CA ILE A 81 19.70 -8.46 19.30
C ILE A 81 19.28 -7.32 20.24
N PRO A 82 18.37 -6.42 19.82
CA PRO A 82 17.91 -5.37 20.70
C PRO A 82 17.05 -5.95 21.81
N ASP A 83 17.33 -5.54 23.06
CA ASP A 83 16.42 -5.74 24.18
C ASP A 83 15.33 -4.66 24.11
N TYR A 84 14.10 -5.05 23.77
CA TYR A 84 12.97 -4.17 23.63
C TYR A 84 11.80 -4.61 24.54
N THR A 85 11.21 -3.64 25.24
CA THR A 85 10.00 -3.90 26.02
C THR A 85 8.79 -3.38 25.24
N CYS A 86 7.91 -4.30 24.84
CA CYS A 86 6.67 -4.01 24.14
C CYS A 86 5.47 -4.40 25.01
N SER A 87 4.41 -3.59 24.99
CA SER A 87 3.12 -3.89 25.60
C SER A 87 2.06 -3.93 24.50
N ALA A 88 0.91 -4.53 24.79
CA ALA A 88 -0.22 -4.53 23.86
C ALA A 88 -0.62 -3.11 23.45
N SER A 89 -0.59 -2.15 24.38
CA SER A 89 -0.93 -0.74 24.11
C SER A 89 -0.02 -0.08 23.07
N HIS A 90 1.27 -0.47 23.00
CA HIS A 90 2.17 0.03 21.96
C HIS A 90 1.74 -0.46 20.57
N LEU A 91 1.27 -1.70 20.45
CA LEU A 91 0.88 -2.32 19.17
C LEU A 91 -0.44 -1.81 18.61
N ILE A 92 -1.29 -1.20 19.45
CA ILE A 92 -2.60 -0.67 19.05
C ILE A 92 -2.68 0.87 19.10
N ALA A 93 -1.54 1.53 19.33
CA ALA A 93 -1.50 3.00 19.36
C ALA A 93 -1.87 3.56 17.97
N CYS A 94 -2.95 4.35 17.91
CA CYS A 94 -3.41 4.95 16.68
C CYS A 94 -2.33 5.88 16.10
N PRO A 95 -1.97 5.76 14.80
CA PRO A 95 -1.01 6.67 14.19
C PRO A 95 -1.60 8.07 14.05
N GLU A 96 -0.77 9.09 14.29
CA GLU A 96 -1.12 10.48 14.02
C GLU A 96 -0.90 10.83 12.54
N GLY A 97 -1.78 11.67 11.99
CA GLY A 97 -1.67 12.09 10.60
C GLY A 97 -2.91 12.83 10.11
N LEU A 98 -2.78 13.46 8.94
CA LEU A 98 -3.86 14.18 8.27
C LEU A 98 -4.54 13.29 7.23
N ARG A 99 -5.86 13.40 7.12
CA ARG A 99 -6.65 12.86 6.00
C ARG A 99 -6.75 13.94 4.94
N THR A 100 -6.02 13.86 3.85
CA THR A 100 -5.98 14.93 2.83
C THR A 100 -6.80 14.58 1.59
N ALA A 101 -7.33 15.58 0.89
CA ALA A 101 -8.00 15.37 -0.39
C ALA A 101 -7.08 14.73 -1.44
N VAL A 102 -5.79 15.11 -1.42
CA VAL A 102 -4.75 14.51 -2.28
C VAL A 102 -4.55 13.04 -1.93
N GLY A 103 -4.52 12.69 -0.64
CA GLY A 103 -4.43 11.31 -0.18
C GLY A 103 -5.63 10.47 -0.62
N LEU A 104 -6.85 10.99 -0.44
CA LEU A 104 -8.08 10.33 -0.90
C LEU A 104 -8.05 10.03 -2.40
N ARG A 105 -7.71 11.05 -3.21
CA ARG A 105 -7.58 10.90 -4.66
C ARG A 105 -6.50 9.89 -5.04
N ARG A 106 -5.38 9.88 -4.32
CA ARG A 106 -4.28 8.94 -4.55
C ARG A 106 -4.72 7.50 -4.32
N VAL A 107 -5.37 7.20 -3.20
CA VAL A 107 -5.83 5.82 -2.90
C VAL A 107 -6.90 5.35 -3.87
N ILE A 108 -7.79 6.24 -4.33
CA ILE A 108 -8.76 5.93 -5.40
C ILE A 108 -8.03 5.61 -6.71
N SER A 109 -7.12 6.48 -7.14
CA SER A 109 -6.38 6.32 -8.40
C SER A 109 -5.55 5.03 -8.44
N VAL A 110 -4.88 4.68 -7.32
CA VAL A 110 -4.14 3.42 -7.16
C VAL A 110 -5.08 2.22 -7.18
N SER A 111 -6.23 2.29 -6.49
CA SER A 111 -7.21 1.19 -6.48
C SER A 111 -7.76 0.91 -7.88
N LEU A 112 -8.09 1.96 -8.65
CA LEU A 112 -8.57 1.82 -10.03
C LEU A 112 -7.52 1.17 -10.93
N GLY A 113 -6.29 1.69 -10.92
CA GLY A 113 -5.21 1.14 -11.75
C GLY A 113 -4.86 -0.31 -11.38
N TYR A 114 -4.89 -0.65 -10.09
CA TYR A 114 -4.62 -2.01 -9.64
C TYR A 114 -5.75 -2.98 -10.01
N LEU A 115 -7.01 -2.63 -9.71
CA LEU A 115 -8.16 -3.48 -10.00
C LEU A 115 -8.34 -3.69 -11.51
N GLU A 116 -8.13 -2.65 -12.34
CA GLU A 116 -8.13 -2.77 -13.80
C GLU A 116 -7.12 -3.83 -14.26
N ALA A 117 -5.87 -3.72 -13.80
CA ALA A 117 -4.81 -4.64 -14.20
C ALA A 117 -5.07 -6.06 -13.68
N TRP A 118 -5.58 -6.18 -12.46
CA TRP A 118 -5.93 -7.46 -11.85
C TRP A 118 -7.05 -8.16 -12.61
N LEU A 119 -8.09 -7.44 -13.03
CA LEU A 119 -9.18 -7.95 -13.88
C LEU A 119 -8.72 -8.37 -15.28
N ARG A 120 -7.52 -7.96 -15.70
CA ARG A 120 -6.86 -8.43 -16.93
C ARG A 120 -5.77 -9.49 -16.66
N GLY A 121 -5.76 -10.09 -15.47
CA GLY A 121 -4.83 -11.15 -15.09
C GLY A 121 -3.45 -10.67 -14.63
N THR A 122 -3.25 -9.38 -14.35
CA THR A 122 -1.96 -8.83 -13.89
C THR A 122 -2.04 -8.40 -12.42
N GLY A 123 -1.46 -9.19 -11.52
CA GLY A 123 -1.46 -8.92 -10.07
C GLY A 123 -0.26 -8.12 -9.54
N CYS A 124 0.74 -7.83 -10.39
CA CYS A 124 1.97 -7.09 -10.06
C CYS A 124 2.08 -5.91 -11.01
N VAL A 125 1.78 -4.71 -10.52
CA VAL A 125 1.38 -3.57 -11.37
C VAL A 125 2.27 -2.36 -11.10
N PRO A 126 2.99 -1.82 -12.12
CA PRO A 126 3.74 -0.59 -11.95
C PRO A 126 2.77 0.61 -11.91
N LEU A 127 2.55 1.18 -10.72
CA LEU A 127 1.72 2.36 -10.52
C LEU A 127 2.57 3.46 -9.90
N PHE A 128 2.66 4.60 -10.59
CA PHE A 128 3.36 5.80 -10.09
C PHE A 128 4.78 5.52 -9.57
N ASN A 129 5.54 4.72 -10.34
CA ASN A 129 6.92 4.32 -10.07
C ASN A 129 7.09 3.41 -8.84
N LEU A 130 6.01 2.76 -8.40
CA LEU A 130 6.02 1.71 -7.39
C LEU A 130 5.50 0.41 -8.02
N MET A 131 6.10 -0.71 -7.64
CA MET A 131 5.59 -2.04 -7.99
C MET A 131 4.54 -2.44 -6.96
N GLU A 132 3.26 -2.29 -7.33
CA GLU A 132 2.13 -2.51 -6.43
C GLU A 132 1.58 -3.94 -6.56
N ASP A 133 1.11 -4.46 -5.43
CA ASP A 133 0.40 -5.73 -5.31
C ASP A 133 -0.99 -5.52 -4.69
N ALA A 134 -1.69 -6.62 -4.39
CA ALA A 134 -3.05 -6.57 -3.86
C ALA A 134 -3.13 -5.84 -2.52
N ALA A 135 -2.09 -5.92 -1.67
CA ALA A 135 -2.12 -5.29 -0.37
C ALA A 135 -2.20 -3.76 -0.46
N THR A 136 -1.63 -3.16 -1.52
CA THR A 136 -1.76 -1.72 -1.78
C THR A 136 -3.20 -1.33 -2.10
N ALA A 137 -3.89 -2.12 -2.93
CA ALA A 137 -5.31 -1.88 -3.21
C ALA A 137 -6.19 -2.16 -1.97
N GLU A 138 -5.85 -3.18 -1.17
CA GLU A 138 -6.56 -3.51 0.08
C GLU A 138 -6.51 -2.36 1.08
N ILE A 139 -5.31 -1.84 1.39
CA ILE A 139 -5.21 -0.72 2.33
C ILE A 139 -5.88 0.55 1.77
N SER A 140 -5.83 0.74 0.45
CA SER A 140 -6.47 1.87 -0.23
C SER A 140 -7.99 1.83 -0.07
N ARG A 141 -8.64 0.69 -0.40
CA ARG A 141 -10.10 0.56 -0.23
C ARG A 141 -10.52 0.56 1.24
N ALA A 142 -9.74 -0.04 2.14
CA ALA A 142 -10.05 -0.11 3.57
C ALA A 142 -10.00 1.28 4.20
N GLN A 143 -9.06 2.14 3.78
CA GLN A 143 -9.02 3.54 4.20
C GLN A 143 -10.26 4.31 3.76
N ILE A 144 -10.68 4.15 2.49
CA ILE A 144 -11.90 4.81 1.98
C ILE A 144 -13.13 4.33 2.75
N TRP A 145 -13.29 3.01 2.91
CA TRP A 145 -14.39 2.40 3.66
C TRP A 145 -14.45 2.91 5.11
N GLN A 146 -13.30 2.91 5.81
CA GLN A 146 -13.22 3.38 7.19
C GLN A 146 -13.62 4.86 7.30
N TRP A 147 -13.21 5.69 6.35
CA TRP A 147 -13.53 7.12 6.36
C TRP A 147 -15.02 7.38 6.09
N LEU A 148 -15.64 6.61 5.18
CA LEU A 148 -17.08 6.66 4.95
C LEU A 148 -17.86 6.18 6.18
N HIS A 149 -17.50 5.02 6.73
CA HIS A 149 -18.19 4.38 7.85
C HIS A 149 -18.18 5.23 9.13
N HIS A 150 -17.07 5.94 9.38
CA HIS A 150 -16.93 6.79 10.57
C HIS A 150 -17.19 8.28 10.32
N ASN A 151 -17.80 8.65 9.18
CA ASN A 151 -18.07 10.05 8.83
C ASN A 151 -16.84 10.96 8.98
N ALA A 152 -15.68 10.47 8.54
CA ALA A 152 -14.42 11.16 8.71
C ALA A 152 -14.40 12.48 7.93
N LYS A 153 -13.59 13.42 8.42
CA LYS A 153 -13.34 14.70 7.74
C LYS A 153 -11.94 14.73 7.16
N LEU A 154 -11.84 15.33 5.97
CA LEU A 154 -10.59 15.74 5.37
C LEU A 154 -9.99 16.90 6.19
N SER A 155 -8.70 17.16 5.96
CA SER A 155 -7.92 18.20 6.63
C SER A 155 -8.43 19.62 6.33
N ASP A 156 -9.19 19.79 5.24
CA ASP A 156 -9.88 21.04 4.88
C ASP A 156 -11.30 21.13 5.49
N GLY A 157 -11.71 20.16 6.30
CA GLY A 157 -12.98 20.13 7.01
C GLY A 157 -14.13 19.47 6.24
N ARG A 158 -13.99 19.19 4.94
CA ARG A 158 -15.04 18.52 4.16
C ARG A 158 -15.26 17.08 4.68
N PRO A 159 -16.52 16.63 4.83
CA PRO A 159 -16.80 15.23 5.15
C PRO A 159 -16.46 14.33 3.97
N VAL A 160 -15.98 13.12 4.25
CA VAL A 160 -15.82 12.08 3.23
C VAL A 160 -17.18 11.40 3.07
N THR A 161 -17.89 11.72 1.98
CA THR A 161 -19.19 11.12 1.65
C THR A 161 -19.08 10.22 0.41
N LEU A 162 -20.09 9.36 0.21
CA LEU A 162 -20.12 8.48 -0.96
C LEU A 162 -20.19 9.29 -2.27
N GLU A 163 -20.87 10.43 -2.26
CA GLU A 163 -20.96 11.34 -3.41
C GLU A 163 -19.58 11.90 -3.76
N LEU A 164 -18.81 12.36 -2.77
CA LEU A 164 -17.43 12.83 -2.98
C LEU A 164 -16.54 11.71 -3.52
N VAL A 165 -16.67 10.49 -3.00
CA VAL A 165 -15.88 9.35 -3.50
C VAL A 165 -16.25 9.03 -4.95
N LYS A 166 -17.54 8.99 -5.30
CA LYS A 166 -18.01 8.78 -6.68
C LYS A 166 -17.50 9.85 -7.64
N GLU A 167 -17.55 11.12 -7.24
CA GLU A 167 -17.00 12.23 -8.02
C GLU A 167 -15.51 12.02 -8.31
N ILE A 168 -14.71 11.72 -7.29
CA ILE A 168 -13.27 11.50 -7.46
C ILE A 168 -12.99 10.23 -8.29
N VAL A 169 -13.78 9.17 -8.13
CA VAL A 169 -13.67 7.95 -8.96
C VAL A 169 -13.85 8.29 -10.43
N GLU A 170 -14.87 9.05 -10.81
CA GLU A 170 -15.08 9.43 -12.21
C GLU A 170 -13.96 10.33 -12.75
N GLU A 171 -13.48 11.27 -11.95
CA GLU A 171 -12.35 12.13 -12.33
C GLU A 171 -11.04 11.35 -12.53
N GLU A 172 -10.72 10.42 -11.64
CA GLU A 172 -9.53 9.57 -11.77
C GLU A 172 -9.67 8.55 -12.90
N LYS A 173 -10.86 7.98 -13.08
CA LYS A 173 -11.20 7.13 -14.23
C LYS A 173 -10.96 7.86 -15.55
N ALA A 174 -11.41 9.11 -15.66
CA ALA A 174 -11.20 9.93 -16.85
C ALA A 174 -9.71 10.23 -17.12
N LYS A 175 -8.86 10.26 -16.08
CA LYS A 175 -7.40 10.38 -16.26
C LYS A 175 -6.80 9.07 -16.77
N TRP A 176 -7.18 7.94 -16.18
CA TRP A 176 -6.74 6.63 -16.63
C TRP A 176 -7.14 6.34 -18.08
N LEU A 177 -8.34 6.74 -18.51
CA LEU A 177 -8.76 6.61 -19.92
C LEU A 177 -7.90 7.40 -20.91
N LYS A 178 -7.21 8.47 -20.49
CA LYS A 178 -6.26 9.17 -21.37
C LYS A 178 -4.98 8.37 -21.57
N GLU A 179 -4.56 7.62 -20.54
CA GLU A 179 -3.39 6.75 -20.58
C GLU A 179 -3.70 5.39 -21.20
N MET A 180 -4.94 4.92 -21.05
CA MET A 180 -5.45 3.63 -21.52
C MET A 180 -6.79 3.81 -22.26
N PRO A 181 -6.79 4.28 -23.53
CA PRO A 181 -8.01 4.69 -24.25
C PRO A 181 -9.01 3.57 -24.57
N GLN A 182 -8.72 2.31 -24.23
CA GLN A 182 -9.54 1.13 -24.52
C GLN A 182 -9.47 0.10 -23.38
N SER A 183 -9.76 0.51 -22.15
CA SER A 183 -9.87 -0.44 -21.02
C SER A 183 -11.34 -0.61 -20.58
N PRO A 184 -12.06 -1.63 -21.09
CA PRO A 184 -13.40 -1.94 -20.59
C PRO A 184 -13.38 -2.40 -19.12
N SER A 185 -12.26 -2.97 -18.67
CA SER A 185 -12.05 -3.38 -17.28
C SER A 185 -12.01 -2.19 -16.30
N LEU A 186 -11.84 -0.96 -16.79
CA LEU A 186 -11.76 0.21 -15.91
C LEU A 186 -13.13 0.62 -15.34
N ASP A 187 -14.20 0.50 -16.11
CA ASP A 187 -15.56 0.72 -15.58
C ASP A 187 -15.91 -0.36 -14.54
N GLU A 188 -15.57 -1.62 -14.82
CA GLU A 188 -15.74 -2.71 -13.85
C GLU A 188 -14.90 -2.51 -12.58
N ALA A 189 -13.67 -2.03 -12.70
CA ALA A 189 -12.82 -1.70 -11.56
C ALA A 189 -13.43 -0.58 -10.70
N ALA A 190 -14.01 0.43 -11.33
CA ALA A 190 -14.70 1.52 -10.63
C ALA A 190 -15.96 1.02 -9.90
N ASP A 191 -16.78 0.21 -10.57
CA ASP A 191 -17.97 -0.40 -9.97
C ASP A 191 -17.61 -1.28 -8.77
N LEU A 192 -16.60 -2.14 -8.93
CA LEU A 192 -16.13 -3.02 -7.87
C LEU A 192 -15.57 -2.24 -6.68
N LEU A 193 -14.79 -1.19 -6.92
CA LEU A 193 -14.29 -0.31 -5.87
C LEU A 193 -15.45 0.32 -5.10
N LEU A 194 -16.43 0.90 -5.80
CA LEU A 194 -17.59 1.55 -5.20
C LEU A 194 -18.45 0.56 -4.39
N GLU A 195 -18.65 -0.66 -4.90
CA GLU A 195 -19.34 -1.75 -4.21
C GLU A 195 -18.64 -2.07 -2.88
N MET A 196 -17.32 -2.27 -2.89
CA MET A 196 -16.57 -2.63 -1.70
C MET A 196 -16.50 -1.51 -0.65
N VAL A 197 -16.32 -0.26 -1.07
CA VAL A 197 -16.18 0.86 -0.11
C VAL A 197 -17.52 1.34 0.46
N SER A 198 -18.63 1.04 -0.21
CA SER A 198 -19.98 1.40 0.24
C SER A 198 -20.73 0.27 0.96
N ALA A 199 -20.11 -0.92 1.05
CA ALA A 199 -20.69 -2.06 1.75
C ALA A 199 -20.94 -1.76 3.25
N PRO A 200 -22.07 -2.21 3.83
CA PRO A 200 -22.37 -2.00 5.25
C PRO A 200 -21.32 -2.61 6.19
N GLU A 201 -20.81 -3.79 5.82
CA GLU A 201 -19.70 -4.47 6.45
C GLU A 201 -18.51 -4.48 5.48
N MET A 202 -17.29 -4.27 6.00
CA MET A 202 -16.10 -4.26 5.15
C MET A 202 -15.85 -5.67 4.61
N PRO A 203 -15.79 -5.88 3.28
CA PRO A 203 -15.42 -7.18 2.73
C PRO A 203 -14.02 -7.58 3.20
N ASP A 204 -13.81 -8.86 3.50
CA ASP A 204 -12.52 -9.35 4.02
C ASP A 204 -11.38 -9.13 3.02
N PHE A 205 -11.59 -9.51 1.75
CA PHE A 205 -10.60 -9.42 0.69
C PHE A 205 -11.23 -8.95 -0.62
N LEU A 206 -10.58 -7.98 -1.28
CA LEU A 206 -10.99 -7.52 -2.61
C LEU A 206 -10.93 -8.63 -3.65
N THR A 207 -10.02 -9.58 -3.46
CA THR A 207 -9.75 -10.65 -4.43
C THR A 207 -10.93 -11.60 -4.56
N LEU A 208 -11.77 -11.77 -3.54
CA LEU A 208 -12.96 -12.61 -3.63
C LEU A 208 -13.96 -12.03 -4.64
N SER A 209 -14.37 -10.78 -4.43
CA SER A 209 -15.29 -10.08 -5.33
C SER A 209 -14.71 -9.88 -6.72
N ALA A 210 -13.40 -9.62 -6.81
CA ALA A 210 -12.74 -9.50 -8.10
C ALA A 210 -12.69 -10.86 -8.84
N TYR A 211 -12.46 -11.96 -8.14
CA TYR A 211 -12.40 -13.30 -8.75
C TYR A 211 -13.76 -13.76 -9.27
N ASP A 212 -14.85 -13.40 -8.59
CA ASP A 212 -16.20 -13.61 -9.10
C ASP A 212 -16.42 -12.94 -10.46
N ARG A 213 -15.87 -11.73 -10.68
CA ARG A 213 -15.93 -11.03 -11.98
C ARG A 213 -15.14 -11.76 -13.07
N ILE A 214 -13.97 -12.30 -12.74
CA ILE A 214 -13.16 -13.08 -13.69
C ILE A 214 -13.90 -14.38 -14.06
N ILE A 215 -14.38 -15.14 -13.08
CA ILE A 215 -15.07 -16.41 -13.33
C ILE A 215 -16.33 -16.20 -14.18
N GLN A 216 -17.11 -15.15 -13.90
CA GLN A 216 -18.33 -14.84 -14.65
C GLN A 216 -18.08 -14.56 -16.14
N LYS A 217 -16.87 -14.12 -16.50
CA LYS A 217 -16.46 -13.90 -17.90
C LYS A 217 -16.11 -15.19 -18.64
N GLY A 218 -16.00 -16.32 -17.93
CA GLY A 218 -15.67 -17.62 -18.53
C GLY A 218 -14.22 -17.76 -18.95
N GLU A 219 -13.31 -16.97 -18.35
CA GLU A 219 -11.86 -17.04 -18.52
C GLU A 219 -11.18 -18.01 -17.54
#